data_AF-A0A7J2RBT8-F1
#
_entry.id   AF-A0A7J2RBT8-F1
#
_cell.length_a   1.000
_cell.length_b   1.000
_cell.length_c   1.000
_cell.angle_alpha   90.00
_cell.angle_beta   90.00
_cell.angle_gamma   90.00
#
_symmetry.space_group_name_H-M   'P 1'
#
loop_
_entity.id
_entity.type
_entity.pdbx_description
1 polymer ?
#
loop_
_entity_poly.entity_id
_entity_poly.type
_entity_poly.pdbx_seq_one_letter_code
_entity_poly.pdbx_strand_id
1 'polypeptide(L)'
;MPECKYLSVEPIEVILDRYHIMAGDFSTVRDNVERIIVFIGRIARDLSTNGIDLQEKLIKITEMAETLRIRIHYGIREELSDLVQRLDDVARVRARILYKAGYRTASQVKKEDPYTLNKKTGLGINLCKRILKEQ
;
A
#
# COMPACT_ATOMS: atom_id res chain seq x y z
N MET A 1 6.78 5.23 19.50
CA MET A 1 6.74 3.84 18.98
C MET A 1 7.79 3.71 17.88
N PRO A 2 8.55 2.61 17.81
CA PRO A 2 9.43 2.36 16.66
C PRO A 2 8.60 2.34 15.37
N GLU A 3 9.07 3.04 14.33
CA GLU A 3 8.40 3.11 13.04
C GLU A 3 8.49 1.75 12.33
N CYS A 4 7.36 1.22 11.83
CA CYS A 4 7.34 -0.05 11.10
C CYS A 4 8.15 0.06 9.80
N LYS A 5 9.30 -0.62 9.75
CA LYS A 5 10.25 -0.56 8.63
C LYS A 5 9.69 -1.08 7.30
N TYR A 6 8.77 -2.03 7.38
CA TYR A 6 8.06 -2.51 6.18
C TYR A 6 7.22 -1.42 5.53
N LEU A 7 6.58 -0.58 6.35
CA LEU A 7 5.79 0.55 5.87
C LEU A 7 6.66 1.77 5.52
N SER A 8 7.93 1.84 5.96
CA SER A 8 8.85 2.96 5.64
C SER A 8 9.47 2.88 4.25
N VAL A 9 8.98 1.95 3.41
CA VAL A 9 9.37 1.75 2.01
C VAL A 9 10.83 1.30 1.79
N GLU A 10 11.46 0.73 2.82
CA GLU A 10 12.75 0.02 2.70
C GLU A 10 12.57 -1.23 1.81
N PRO A 11 13.54 -1.58 0.94
CA PRO A 11 13.50 -2.83 0.17
C PRO A 11 13.29 -4.04 1.09
N ILE A 12 12.53 -5.03 0.62
CA ILE A 12 12.16 -6.16 1.48
C ILE A 12 13.40 -6.96 1.88
N GLU A 13 14.36 -7.09 0.97
CA GLU A 13 15.64 -7.77 1.16
C GLU A 13 16.42 -7.17 2.34
N VAL A 14 16.44 -5.84 2.45
CA VAL A 14 17.11 -5.11 3.55
C VAL A 14 16.43 -5.39 4.89
N ILE A 15 15.11 -5.55 4.89
CA ILE A 15 14.34 -5.87 6.09
C ILE A 15 14.62 -7.32 6.51
N LEU A 16 14.54 -8.25 5.57
CA LEU A 16 14.78 -9.67 5.83
C LEU A 16 16.18 -9.91 6.38
N ASP A 17 17.19 -9.28 5.77
CA ASP A 17 18.58 -9.37 6.21
C ASP A 17 18.78 -8.77 7.61
N ARG A 18 18.28 -7.55 7.85
CA ARG A 18 18.42 -6.85 9.15
C ARG A 18 17.83 -7.64 10.31
N TYR A 19 16.68 -8.26 10.11
CA TYR A 19 15.99 -8.99 11.17
C TYR A 19 16.28 -10.49 11.17
N HIS A 20 17.12 -10.97 10.23
CA HIS A 20 17.41 -12.39 10.03
C HIS A 20 16.15 -13.27 9.90
N ILE A 21 15.17 -12.78 9.14
CA ILE A 21 13.88 -13.45 8.91
C ILE A 21 13.82 -13.98 7.48
N MET A 22 13.28 -15.18 7.29
CA MET A 22 13.06 -15.74 5.97
C MET A 22 11.84 -15.09 5.29
N ALA A 23 11.87 -14.99 3.95
CA ALA A 23 10.78 -14.37 3.19
C ALA A 23 9.40 -15.06 3.43
N GLY A 24 9.41 -16.38 3.65
CA GLY A 24 8.22 -17.16 3.98
C GLY A 24 7.62 -16.73 5.32
N ASP A 25 8.42 -16.73 6.38
CA ASP A 25 8.00 -16.32 7.73
C ASP A 25 7.49 -14.88 7.74
N PHE A 26 8.19 -13.99 7.04
CA PHE A 26 7.75 -12.60 6.88
C PHE A 26 6.37 -12.50 6.24
N SER A 27 6.13 -13.27 5.17
CA SER A 27 4.84 -13.30 4.48
C SER A 27 3.74 -13.83 5.40
N THR A 28 4.01 -14.88 6.17
CA THR A 28 3.07 -15.42 7.17
C THR A 28 2.72 -14.40 8.24
N VAL A 29 3.73 -13.70 8.80
CA VAL A 29 3.51 -12.65 9.80
C VAL A 29 2.68 -11.51 9.22
N ARG A 30 3.02 -11.02 8.02
CA ARG A 30 2.28 -9.97 7.33
C ARG A 30 0.81 -10.37 7.16
N ASP A 31 0.55 -11.56 6.63
CA ASP A 31 -0.81 -12.04 6.33
C ASP A 31 -1.63 -12.20 7.63
N ASN A 32 -1.01 -12.68 8.70
CA ASN A 32 -1.66 -12.77 10.00
C ASN A 32 -1.99 -11.40 10.59
N VAL A 33 -1.07 -10.43 10.49
CA VAL A 33 -1.32 -9.05 10.92
C VAL A 33 -2.45 -8.42 10.10
N GLU A 34 -2.46 -8.62 8.78
CA GLU A 34 -3.53 -8.15 7.91
C GLU A 34 -4.89 -8.71 8.34
N ARG A 35 -4.98 -10.02 8.61
CA ARG A 35 -6.22 -10.66 9.11
C ARG A 35 -6.67 -10.07 10.44
N ILE A 36 -5.76 -9.86 11.39
CA ILE A 36 -6.08 -9.25 12.69
C ILE A 36 -6.67 -7.84 12.50
N ILE A 37 -6.06 -7.03 11.63
CA ILE A 37 -6.56 -5.69 11.32
C ILE A 37 -7.98 -5.74 10.74
N VAL A 38 -8.24 -6.68 9.82
CA VAL A 38 -9.58 -6.89 9.26
C VAL A 38 -10.58 -7.26 10.36
N PHE A 39 -10.21 -8.15 11.28
CA PHE A 39 -11.08 -8.51 12.41
C PHE A 39 -11.38 -7.33 13.32
N ILE A 40 -10.37 -6.53 13.67
CA ILE A 40 -10.54 -5.31 14.46
C ILE A 40 -11.52 -4.35 13.79
N GLY A 41 -11.36 -4.10 12.48
CA GLY A 41 -12.24 -3.21 11.73
C GLY A 41 -13.69 -3.72 11.65
N ARG A 42 -13.88 -5.04 11.51
CA ARG A 42 -15.22 -5.67 11.51
C ARG A 42 -15.89 -5.55 12.87
N ILE A 43 -15.19 -5.91 13.95
CA ILE A 43 -15.72 -5.79 15.32
C ILE A 43 -16.08 -4.33 15.62
N ALA A 44 -15.21 -3.37 15.26
CA ALA A 44 -15.49 -1.95 15.49
C ALA A 44 -16.74 -1.48 14.73
N ARG A 45 -16.90 -1.90 13.47
CA ARG A 45 -18.09 -1.60 12.67
C ARG A 45 -19.37 -2.17 13.30
N ASP A 46 -19.35 -3.44 13.69
CA ASP A 46 -20.52 -4.11 14.28
C ASP A 46 -20.88 -3.54 15.65
N LEU A 47 -19.90 -3.08 16.43
CA LEU A 47 -20.17 -2.38 17.70
C LEU A 47 -20.69 -0.96 17.47
N SER A 48 -20.29 -0.28 16.40
CA SER A 48 -20.71 1.09 16.10
C SER A 48 -22.20 1.22 15.80
N THR A 49 -22.84 0.13 15.37
CA THR A 49 -24.29 0.11 15.10
C THR A 49 -25.14 -0.07 16.36
N ASN A 50 -24.54 -0.38 17.52
CA ASN A 50 -25.24 -0.85 18.72
C ASN A 50 -25.10 0.07 19.95
N GLY A 51 -24.36 1.19 19.89
CA GLY A 51 -24.17 2.09 21.03
C GLY A 51 -23.83 3.53 20.65
N ILE A 52 -24.57 4.50 21.21
CA ILE A 52 -24.50 5.94 20.88
C ILE A 52 -23.19 6.59 21.38
N ASP A 53 -22.71 6.20 22.57
CA ASP A 53 -21.65 6.94 23.29
C ASP A 53 -20.23 6.68 22.77
N LEU A 54 -20.03 5.62 21.98
CA LEU A 54 -18.73 5.23 21.40
C LEU A 54 -18.72 5.23 19.86
N GLN A 55 -19.83 5.61 19.23
CA GLN A 55 -20.02 5.48 17.78
C GLN A 55 -18.91 6.18 16.99
N GLU A 56 -18.60 7.44 17.30
CA GLU A 56 -17.56 8.21 16.60
C GLU A 56 -16.17 7.57 16.72
N LYS A 57 -15.81 7.06 17.90
CA LYS A 57 -14.53 6.38 18.13
C LYS A 57 -14.45 5.09 17.33
N LEU A 58 -15.53 4.33 17.25
CA LEU A 58 -15.60 3.06 16.54
C LEU A 58 -15.59 3.23 15.01
N ILE A 59 -16.26 4.27 14.49
CA ILE A 59 -16.16 4.67 13.07
C ILE A 59 -14.70 4.99 12.73
N LYS A 60 -14.04 5.81 13.56
CA LYS A 60 -12.63 6.14 13.35
C LYS A 60 -11.71 4.91 13.38
N ILE A 61 -11.93 3.97 14.30
CA ILE A 61 -11.18 2.70 14.33
C ILE A 61 -11.41 1.90 13.04
N THR A 62 -12.63 1.88 12.53
CA THR A 62 -12.97 1.19 11.28
C THR A 62 -12.21 1.78 10.09
N GLU A 63 -12.19 3.11 9.96
CA GLU A 63 -11.45 3.83 8.91
C GLU A 63 -9.94 3.59 9.04
N MET A 64 -9.40 3.70 10.25
CA MET A 64 -7.98 3.44 10.53
C MET A 64 -7.58 2.00 10.20
N ALA A 65 -8.45 1.03 10.50
CA ALA A 65 -8.21 -0.38 10.18
C ALA A 65 -8.17 -0.60 8.67
N GLU A 66 -9.08 0.01 7.90
CA GLU A 66 -9.07 -0.10 6.43
C GLU A 66 -7.80 0.51 5.82
N THR A 67 -7.42 1.70 6.26
CA THR A 67 -6.17 2.35 5.81
C THR A 67 -4.95 1.51 6.16
N LEU A 68 -4.89 0.96 7.39
CA LEU A 68 -3.76 0.15 7.82
C LEU A 68 -3.72 -1.20 7.07
N ARG A 69 -4.87 -1.80 6.76
CA ARG A 69 -4.96 -3.03 5.96
C ARG A 69 -4.29 -2.82 4.61
N ILE A 70 -4.66 -1.77 3.88
CA ILE A 70 -4.09 -1.44 2.56
C ILE A 70 -2.58 -1.26 2.67
N ARG A 71 -2.12 -0.51 3.68
CA ARG A 71 -0.69 -0.24 3.89
C ARG A 71 0.11 -1.50 4.18
N ILE A 72 -0.42 -2.40 5.02
CA ILE A 72 0.22 -3.69 5.34
C ILE A 72 0.19 -4.63 4.14
N HIS A 73 -0.94 -4.73 3.44
CA HIS A 73 -1.06 -5.63 2.28
C HIS A 73 0.01 -5.34 1.22
N TYR A 74 0.21 -4.05 0.90
CA TYR A 74 1.15 -3.63 -0.13
C TYR A 74 2.55 -3.26 0.38
N GLY A 75 2.74 -3.12 1.71
CA GLY A 75 4.01 -2.69 2.30
C GLY A 75 4.40 -1.26 1.93
N ILE A 76 3.44 -0.33 2.03
CA ILE A 76 3.57 1.04 1.55
C ILE A 76 3.20 2.09 2.60
N ARG A 77 3.71 3.31 2.39
CA ARG A 77 3.16 4.50 3.04
C ARG A 77 1.84 4.91 2.39
N GLU A 78 1.06 5.68 3.13
CA GLU A 78 -0.25 6.15 2.71
C GLU A 78 -0.19 6.97 1.42
N GLU A 79 0.88 7.75 1.20
CA GLU A 79 1.03 8.55 -0.02
C GLU A 79 1.17 7.74 -1.32
N LEU A 80 1.44 6.43 -1.23
CA LEU A 80 1.56 5.54 -2.40
C LEU A 80 0.28 4.76 -2.69
N SER A 81 -0.73 4.89 -1.81
CA SER A 81 -1.96 4.08 -1.85
C SER A 81 -2.73 4.22 -3.16
N ASP A 82 -2.84 5.43 -3.72
CA ASP A 82 -3.55 5.68 -4.98
C ASP A 82 -2.85 5.01 -6.17
N LEU A 83 -1.52 5.07 -6.22
CA LEU A 83 -0.73 4.45 -7.30
C LEU A 83 -0.84 2.93 -7.28
N VAL A 84 -0.74 2.31 -6.10
CA VAL A 84 -0.72 0.84 -5.98
C VAL A 84 -2.10 0.24 -6.16
N GLN A 85 -3.17 0.90 -5.70
CA GLN A 85 -4.52 0.35 -5.78
C GLN A 85 -5.17 0.53 -7.16
N ARG A 86 -4.72 1.49 -7.97
CA ARG A 86 -5.39 1.87 -9.22
C ARG A 86 -4.59 1.63 -10.50
N LEU A 87 -3.32 1.23 -10.37
CA LEU A 87 -2.47 0.90 -11.50
C LEU A 87 -2.08 -0.57 -11.43
N ASP A 88 -2.38 -1.28 -12.50
CA ASP A 88 -1.91 -2.65 -12.66
C ASP A 88 -0.39 -2.66 -12.79
N ASP A 89 0.22 -3.77 -12.37
CA ASP A 89 1.67 -3.93 -12.45
C ASP A 89 2.45 -2.88 -11.61
N VAL A 90 1.81 -2.22 -10.62
CA VAL A 90 2.47 -1.24 -9.74
C VAL A 90 2.46 -1.70 -8.28
N ALA A 91 3.49 -2.45 -7.90
CA ALA A 91 3.78 -2.76 -6.49
C ALA A 91 4.63 -1.66 -5.81
N ARG A 92 4.98 -1.84 -4.53
CA ARG A 92 5.71 -0.86 -3.70
C ARG A 92 6.95 -0.25 -4.36
N VAL A 93 7.77 -1.04 -5.06
CA VAL A 93 9.00 -0.54 -5.70
C VAL A 93 8.68 0.40 -6.86
N ARG A 94 7.76 0.01 -7.74
CA ARG A 94 7.36 0.81 -8.91
C ARG A 94 6.58 2.06 -8.49
N ALA A 95 5.73 1.95 -7.48
CA ALA A 95 5.02 3.10 -6.90
C ALA A 95 5.98 4.17 -6.38
N ARG A 96 7.08 3.78 -5.71
CA ARG A 96 8.11 4.74 -5.28
C ARG A 96 8.79 5.43 -6.44
N ILE A 97 9.11 4.70 -7.51
CA ILE A 97 9.77 5.26 -8.69
C ILE A 97 8.85 6.32 -9.31
N LEU A 98 7.57 6.00 -9.47
CA LEU A 98 6.54 6.94 -9.94
C LEU A 98 6.44 8.17 -9.02
N TYR A 99 6.35 7.96 -7.71
CA TYR A 99 6.26 9.04 -6.73
C TYR A 99 7.49 9.96 -6.75
N LYS A 100 8.69 9.41 -6.84
CA LYS A 100 9.94 10.17 -6.97
C LYS A 100 10.03 10.94 -8.28
N ALA A 101 9.41 10.43 -9.34
CA ALA A 101 9.30 11.12 -10.63
C ALA A 101 8.19 12.21 -10.66
N GLY A 102 7.49 12.43 -9.53
CA GLY A 102 6.48 13.46 -9.38
C GLY A 102 5.03 12.99 -9.56
N TYR A 103 4.81 11.71 -9.84
CA TYR A 103 3.48 11.13 -9.99
C TYR A 103 2.93 10.69 -8.63
N ARG A 104 1.99 11.44 -8.08
CA ARG A 104 1.33 11.15 -6.79
C ARG A 104 0.00 10.41 -6.96
N THR A 105 -0.61 10.49 -8.14
CA THR A 105 -1.89 9.84 -8.40
C THR A 105 -1.87 9.04 -9.69
N ALA A 106 -2.67 7.98 -9.75
CA ALA A 106 -2.89 7.17 -10.93
C ALA A 106 -3.41 8.01 -12.10
N SER A 107 -4.24 9.03 -11.82
CA SER A 107 -4.71 9.97 -12.84
C SER A 107 -3.59 10.79 -13.47
N GLN A 108 -2.52 11.13 -12.73
CA GLN A 108 -1.36 11.80 -13.32
C GLN A 108 -0.57 10.84 -14.20
N VAL A 109 -0.44 9.57 -13.81
CA VAL A 109 0.25 8.56 -14.62
C VAL A 109 -0.52 8.30 -15.92
N LYS A 110 -1.83 8.06 -15.84
CA LYS A 110 -2.70 7.73 -16.99
C LYS A 110 -2.78 8.82 -18.06
N LYS A 111 -2.46 10.08 -17.71
CA LYS A 111 -2.42 11.20 -18.66
C LYS A 111 -1.15 11.26 -19.48
N GLU A 112 -0.11 10.53 -19.09
CA GLU A 112 1.17 10.57 -19.78
C GLU A 112 1.26 9.56 -20.91
N ASP A 113 2.09 9.86 -21.90
CA ASP A 113 2.44 8.90 -22.91
C ASP A 113 3.46 7.87 -22.36
N PRO A 114 3.45 6.62 -22.86
CA PRO A 114 4.36 5.57 -22.38
C PRO A 114 5.86 5.92 -22.50
N TYR A 115 6.26 6.74 -23.48
CA TYR A 115 7.66 7.10 -23.71
C TYR A 115 8.12 8.18 -22.73
N THR A 116 7.29 9.18 -22.44
CA THR A 116 7.55 10.18 -21.38
C THR A 116 7.59 9.52 -20.02
N LEU A 117 6.69 8.58 -19.74
CA LEU A 117 6.70 7.83 -18.49
C LEU A 117 8.00 7.02 -18.36
N ASN A 118 8.41 6.31 -19.42
CA ASN A 118 9.70 5.59 -19.48
C ASN A 118 10.88 6.53 -19.23
N LYS A 119 10.93 7.68 -19.91
CA LYS A 119 12.02 8.65 -19.80
C LYS A 119 12.15 9.25 -18.39
N LYS A 120 11.03 9.60 -17.75
CA LYS A 120 11.02 10.21 -16.40
C LYS A 120 11.29 9.20 -15.28
N THR A 121 10.87 7.95 -15.46
CA THR A 121 10.90 6.94 -14.39
C THR A 121 12.03 5.92 -14.53
N GLY A 122 12.59 5.75 -15.73
CA GLY A 122 13.51 4.66 -16.05
C GLY A 122 12.86 3.27 -16.12
N LEU A 123 11.53 3.17 -15.97
CA LEU A 123 10.80 1.91 -16.11
C LEU A 123 10.77 1.48 -17.58
N GLY A 124 10.95 0.19 -17.88
CA GLY A 124 10.98 -0.31 -19.26
C GLY A 124 9.70 0.01 -20.06
N ILE A 125 9.84 0.30 -21.36
CA ILE A 125 8.73 0.79 -22.20
C ILE A 125 7.51 -0.15 -22.23
N ASN A 126 7.73 -1.47 -22.24
CA ASN A 126 6.65 -2.44 -22.22
C ASN A 126 5.89 -2.44 -20.88
N LEU A 127 6.60 -2.18 -19.78
CA LEU A 127 5.97 -2.01 -18.47
C LEU A 127 5.14 -0.72 -18.43
N CYS A 128 5.67 0.40 -18.94
CA CYS A 128 4.92 1.64 -19.05
C CYS A 128 3.62 1.47 -19.85
N LYS A 129 3.68 0.74 -20.98
CA LYS A 129 2.48 0.41 -21.77
C LYS A 129 1.46 -0.43 -21.00
N ARG A 130 1.90 -1.35 -20.12
CA ARG A 130 0.98 -2.15 -19.29
C ARG A 130 0.36 -1.33 -18.16
N ILE A 131 1.16 -0.50 -17.49
CA ILE A 131 0.68 0.41 -16.44
C ILE A 131 -0.41 1.37 -16.97
N LEU A 132 -0.29 1.77 -18.24
CA LEU A 132 -1.21 2.70 -18.91
C LEU A 132 -2.38 2.01 -19.61
N LYS A 133 -2.40 0.66 -19.70
CA LYS A 133 -3.58 -0.03 -20.24
C LYS A 133 -4.72 0.09 -19.24
N GLU A 134 -5.89 0.49 -19.73
CA GLU A 134 -7.13 0.42 -18.96
C GLU A 134 -7.59 -1.04 -18.84
N GLN A 135 -8.21 -1.34 -17.71
CA GLN A 135 -9.10 -2.49 -17.54
C GLN A 135 -10.48 -2.14 -18.11
#